data_AF-A0A9P5P7Q3-F1
#
_entry.id   AF-A0A9P5P7Q3-F1
#
_cell.length_a   1.000
_cell.length_b   1.000
_cell.length_c   1.000
_cell.angle_alpha   90.00
_cell.angle_beta   90.00
_cell.angle_gamma   90.00
#
_symmetry.space_group_name_H-M   'P 1'
#
loop_
_entity.id
_entity.type
_entity.pdbx_description
1 polymer ?
#
loop_
_entity_poly.entity_id
_entity_poly.type
_entity_poly.pdbx_seq_one_letter_code
_entity_poly.pdbx_strand_id
1 'polypeptide(L)'
;MIEDIYRACRRPNPSKSVSNATLSLTTSFIPSTIVSPQEIEAVSFAKCTTDKELTEEYRFDVRRWKLDPEYAKPQRLFYGFGVDIQDFIEYHQRHQLPPPPSMDRRANLWHAIMDAVMDDLSAHCKFELRRIPPLSRNYNSMIVLYNSHHISVQELEDDEEADVIRIITERFGNTVARQNARWFHPLMEE
;
A
#
# COMPACT_ATOMS: atom_id res chain seq x y z
N MET A 1 21.78 12.06 19.48
CA MET A 1 21.20 10.71 19.62
C MET A 1 20.66 10.29 18.25
N ILE A 2 21.54 9.91 17.31
CA ILE A 2 21.16 9.55 15.92
C ILE A 2 21.22 8.03 15.71
N GLU A 3 21.98 7.31 16.54
CA GLU A 3 22.22 5.86 16.39
C GLU A 3 20.99 4.98 16.69
N ASP A 4 20.00 5.46 17.45
CA ASP A 4 18.81 4.67 17.79
C ASP A 4 17.68 4.76 16.72
N ILE A 5 17.85 5.61 15.69
CA ILE A 5 16.88 5.85 14.62
C ILE A 5 16.79 4.65 13.67
N TYR A 6 17.94 4.02 13.42
CA TYR A 6 18.10 2.90 12.50
C TYR A 6 17.93 1.53 13.17
N ARG A 7 17.45 1.52 14.42
CA ARG A 7 17.21 0.27 15.13
C ARG A 7 16.13 -0.52 14.41
N ALA A 8 16.45 -1.77 14.08
CA ALA A 8 15.57 -2.65 13.32
C ALA A 8 14.16 -2.70 13.95
N CYS A 9 13.15 -2.37 13.16
CA CYS A 9 11.77 -2.61 13.54
C CYS A 9 11.50 -4.12 13.51
N ARG A 10 10.71 -4.63 14.47
CA ARG A 10 10.23 -6.02 14.38
C ARG A 10 9.37 -6.13 13.13
N ARG A 11 9.84 -6.90 12.15
CA ARG A 11 9.05 -7.25 10.96
C ARG A 11 7.80 -8.02 11.41
N PRO A 12 6.61 -7.76 10.83
CA PRO A 12 5.45 -8.61 11.02
C PRO A 12 5.85 -10.06 10.70
N ASN A 13 5.67 -10.99 11.64
CA ASN A 13 5.97 -12.38 11.38
C ASN A 13 4.75 -13.02 10.70
N PRO A 14 4.84 -13.43 9.42
CA PRO A 14 3.70 -14.00 8.69
C PRO A 14 3.19 -15.29 9.31
N SER A 15 3.99 -15.95 10.16
CA SER A 15 3.66 -17.22 10.82
C SER A 15 3.16 -17.12 12.27
N LYS A 16 3.06 -15.91 12.86
CA LYS A 16 2.74 -15.74 14.29
C LYS A 16 1.65 -14.70 14.64
N SER A 17 0.88 -14.18 13.70
CA SER A 17 -0.21 -13.23 14.02
C SER A 17 -1.52 -13.94 14.38
N VAL A 18 -1.50 -14.68 15.49
CA VAL A 18 -2.72 -15.01 16.23
C VAL A 18 -2.72 -14.19 17.51
N SER A 19 -3.86 -13.55 17.76
CA SER A 19 -4.33 -12.93 19.02
C SER A 19 -4.21 -11.40 19.18
N ASN A 20 -5.41 -10.81 19.05
CA ASN A 20 -6.02 -9.80 19.94
C ASN A 20 -5.69 -8.32 19.69
N ALA A 21 -6.49 -7.72 18.81
CA ALA A 21 -6.91 -6.32 18.97
C ALA A 21 -8.43 -6.30 19.20
N THR A 22 -8.85 -6.42 20.47
CA THR A 22 -10.22 -6.13 20.87
C THR A 22 -10.38 -4.63 20.98
N LEU A 23 -10.87 -3.96 19.93
CA LEU A 23 -11.36 -2.59 20.03
C LEU A 23 -12.86 -2.65 20.39
N SER A 24 -13.15 -2.30 21.64
CA SER A 24 -14.50 -2.14 22.14
C SER A 24 -15.08 -0.85 21.59
N LEU A 25 -16.10 -0.95 20.74
CA LEU A 25 -16.99 0.15 20.39
C LEU A 25 -18.41 -0.26 20.73
N THR A 26 -18.86 0.20 21.89
CA THR A 26 -20.27 0.32 22.24
C THR A 26 -20.89 1.43 21.40
N THR A 27 -21.97 1.16 20.65
CA THR A 27 -23.32 1.75 20.80
C THR A 27 -24.25 1.13 19.74
N SER A 28 -25.53 1.12 20.08
CA SER A 28 -26.66 0.29 19.63
C SER A 28 -27.30 0.57 18.26
N PHE A 29 -27.81 -0.54 17.68
CA PHE A 29 -29.08 -0.74 16.97
C PHE A 29 -29.26 -0.30 15.49
N ILE A 30 -29.34 -1.29 14.58
CA ILE A 30 -30.50 -1.73 13.74
C ILE A 30 -30.14 -3.09 13.07
N PRO A 31 -31.10 -3.99 12.74
CA PRO A 31 -30.86 -5.44 12.73
C PRO A 31 -30.66 -6.09 11.33
N SER A 32 -30.05 -7.29 11.39
CA SER A 32 -30.15 -8.42 10.45
C SER A 32 -29.29 -8.41 9.19
N THR A 33 -27.99 -8.66 9.37
CA THR A 33 -27.34 -9.92 8.98
C THR A 33 -26.03 -9.98 9.76
N ILE A 34 -25.93 -10.83 10.77
CA ILE A 34 -24.71 -10.97 11.58
C ILE A 34 -23.68 -11.72 10.74
N VAL A 35 -22.94 -10.98 9.92
CA VAL A 35 -21.63 -11.42 9.42
C VAL A 35 -20.65 -11.14 10.56
N SER A 36 -19.96 -12.17 11.03
CA SER A 36 -19.04 -12.05 12.16
C SER A 36 -17.92 -11.06 11.79
N PRO A 37 -17.41 -10.22 12.72
CA PRO A 37 -16.27 -9.33 12.44
C PRO A 37 -15.04 -10.07 11.88
N GLN A 38 -14.90 -11.36 12.22
CA GLN A 38 -13.87 -12.25 11.69
C GLN A 38 -14.06 -12.61 10.21
N GLU A 39 -15.30 -12.62 9.72
CA GLU A 39 -15.63 -12.90 8.31
C GLU A 39 -15.38 -11.67 7.43
N ILE A 40 -15.57 -10.44 7.94
CA ILE A 40 -15.22 -9.21 7.22
C ILE A 40 -13.70 -9.09 7.04
N GLU A 41 -12.91 -9.45 8.06
CA GLU A 41 -11.45 -9.53 7.92
C GLU A 41 -11.04 -10.61 6.91
N ALA A 42 -11.54 -11.84 7.03
CA ALA A 42 -11.11 -12.95 6.18
C ALA A 42 -11.49 -12.78 4.70
N VAL A 43 -12.64 -12.16 4.40
CA VAL A 43 -13.11 -11.96 3.01
C VAL A 43 -12.32 -10.85 2.29
N SER A 44 -11.79 -9.85 3.00
CA SER A 44 -11.00 -8.76 2.39
C SER A 44 -9.55 -9.14 2.06
N PHE A 45 -8.92 -10.00 2.88
CA PHE A 45 -7.53 -10.41 2.65
C PHE A 45 -7.38 -11.48 1.55
N ALA A 46 -8.40 -12.33 1.35
CA ALA A 46 -8.33 -13.48 0.44
C ALA A 46 -8.59 -13.14 -1.05
N LYS A 47 -9.08 -11.93 -1.36
CA LYS A 47 -9.42 -11.49 -2.72
C LYS A 47 -8.32 -10.70 -3.45
N CYS A 48 -7.14 -10.51 -2.86
CA CYS A 48 -6.04 -9.81 -3.53
C CYS A 48 -5.42 -10.73 -4.61
N THR A 49 -5.92 -10.61 -5.84
CA THR A 49 -5.40 -11.34 -7.00
C THR A 49 -4.00 -10.84 -7.36
N THR A 50 -3.13 -11.74 -7.79
CA THR A 50 -1.83 -11.40 -8.39
C THR A 50 -1.98 -10.92 -9.83
N ASP A 51 -3.12 -11.19 -10.45
CA ASP A 51 -3.38 -10.79 -11.83
C ASP A 51 -3.67 -9.29 -11.91
N LYS A 52 -3.05 -8.61 -12.89
CA LYS A 52 -3.27 -7.18 -13.16
C LYS A 52 -4.72 -6.90 -13.54
N GLU A 53 -5.39 -7.86 -14.18
CA GLU A 53 -6.79 -7.71 -14.59
C GLU A 53 -7.72 -7.50 -13.40
N LEU A 54 -8.33 -6.32 -13.39
CA LEU A 54 -9.31 -5.95 -12.40
C LEU A 54 -10.66 -6.63 -12.72
N THR A 55 -11.28 -7.25 -11.73
CA THR A 55 -12.65 -7.79 -11.86
C THR A 55 -13.66 -6.67 -12.10
N GLU A 56 -14.74 -6.97 -12.82
CA GLU A 56 -15.80 -6.00 -13.16
C GLU A 56 -16.36 -5.26 -11.95
N GLU A 57 -16.42 -5.90 -10.78
CA GLU A 57 -16.91 -5.30 -9.53
C GLU A 57 -16.09 -4.10 -9.04
N TYR A 58 -14.83 -3.97 -9.46
CA TYR A 58 -13.95 -2.85 -9.10
C TYR A 58 -13.68 -1.88 -10.26
N ARG A 59 -14.18 -2.15 -11.47
CA ARG A 59 -13.98 -1.28 -12.64
C ARG A 59 -14.83 -0.02 -12.52
N PHE A 60 -14.17 1.12 -12.49
CA PHE A 60 -14.85 2.40 -12.45
C PHE A 60 -15.32 2.82 -13.85
N ASP A 61 -16.64 2.94 -14.03
CA ASP A 61 -17.24 3.44 -15.25
C ASP A 61 -17.49 4.96 -15.13
N VAL A 62 -16.57 5.75 -15.67
CA VAL A 62 -16.64 7.21 -15.69
C VAL A 62 -17.89 7.72 -16.43
N ARG A 63 -18.34 7.01 -17.48
CA ARG A 63 -19.50 7.44 -18.26
C ARG A 63 -20.77 7.23 -17.44
N ARG A 64 -20.92 6.04 -16.85
CA ARG A 64 -22.06 5.71 -16.01
C ARG A 64 -22.13 6.62 -14.78
N TRP A 65 -21.01 6.87 -14.11
CA TRP A 65 -20.95 7.80 -12.98
C TRP A 65 -21.47 9.21 -13.30
N LYS A 66 -21.31 9.69 -14.54
CA LYS A 66 -21.80 11.01 -14.96
C LYS A 66 -23.28 11.03 -15.35
N LEU A 67 -23.85 9.89 -15.74
CA LEU A 67 -25.17 9.82 -16.39
C LEU A 67 -26.23 9.10 -15.55
N ASP A 68 -25.81 8.23 -14.64
CA ASP A 68 -26.66 7.38 -13.81
C ASP A 68 -26.58 7.85 -12.34
N PRO A 69 -27.60 8.57 -11.82
CA PRO A 69 -27.63 9.03 -10.43
C PRO A 69 -27.64 7.89 -9.40
N GLU A 70 -28.01 6.68 -9.80
CA GLU A 70 -28.04 5.49 -8.94
C GLU A 70 -26.71 4.72 -8.97
N TYR A 71 -25.75 5.15 -9.81
CA TYR A 71 -24.45 4.49 -9.89
C TYR A 71 -23.63 4.69 -8.60
N ALA A 72 -23.54 3.63 -7.82
CA ALA A 72 -22.62 3.55 -6.69
C ALA A 72 -21.20 3.31 -7.21
N LYS A 73 -20.29 4.23 -6.87
CA LYS A 73 -18.87 4.09 -7.22
C LYS A 73 -18.29 2.86 -6.52
N PRO A 74 -17.55 1.99 -7.23
CA PRO A 74 -16.91 0.85 -6.61
C PRO A 74 -15.85 1.27 -5.60
N GLN A 75 -15.43 0.34 -4.75
CA GLN A 75 -14.33 0.57 -3.83
C GLN A 75 -13.02 0.70 -4.60
N ARG A 76 -12.16 1.65 -4.18
CA ARG A 76 -10.86 1.88 -4.79
C ARG A 76 -9.87 0.80 -4.36
N LEU A 77 -9.23 0.16 -5.33
CA LEU A 77 -8.08 -0.72 -5.12
C LEU A 77 -6.81 -0.04 -5.63
N PHE A 78 -5.67 -0.50 -5.14
CA PHE A 78 -4.36 0.01 -5.52
C PHE A 78 -3.46 -1.12 -5.97
N TYR A 79 -2.72 -0.93 -7.06
CA TYR A 79 -1.82 -1.92 -7.65
C TYR A 79 -0.37 -1.54 -7.38
N GLY A 80 0.44 -2.51 -6.94
CA GLY A 80 1.86 -2.31 -6.68
C GLY A 80 2.44 -3.25 -5.64
N PHE A 81 3.41 -2.78 -4.86
CA PHE A 81 4.24 -3.61 -3.99
C PHE A 81 4.00 -3.34 -2.52
N GLY A 82 3.76 -4.40 -1.74
CA GLY A 82 3.71 -4.31 -0.28
C GLY A 82 5.13 -4.20 0.29
N VAL A 83 5.35 -3.27 1.20
CA VAL A 83 6.66 -3.01 1.82
C VAL A 83 6.50 -2.70 3.31
N ASP A 84 7.56 -2.92 4.08
CA ASP A 84 7.64 -2.55 5.49
C ASP A 84 8.48 -1.29 5.71
N ILE A 85 8.21 -0.57 6.80
CA ILE A 85 9.05 0.55 7.29
C ILE A 85 10.54 0.17 7.31
N GLN A 86 10.84 -1.08 7.68
CA GLN A 86 12.22 -1.56 7.70
C GLN A 86 12.88 -1.57 6.31
N ASP A 87 12.12 -1.87 5.26
CA ASP A 87 12.65 -1.85 3.89
C ASP A 87 12.97 -0.42 3.44
N PHE A 88 12.16 0.58 3.84
CA PHE A 88 12.47 2.00 3.60
C PHE A 88 13.73 2.44 4.34
N ILE A 89 13.90 2.00 5.58
CA ILE A 89 15.11 2.31 6.36
C ILE A 89 16.34 1.70 5.68
N GLU A 90 16.27 0.43 5.25
CA GLU A 90 17.35 -0.25 4.53
C GLU A 90 17.66 0.42 3.18
N TYR A 91 16.63 0.87 2.45
CA TYR A 91 16.80 1.68 1.24
C TYR A 91 17.56 2.97 1.54
N HIS A 92 17.06 3.76 2.50
CA HIS A 92 17.59 5.07 2.86
C HIS A 92 19.08 4.98 3.20
N GLN A 93 19.47 3.97 3.99
CA GLN A 93 20.86 3.71 4.35
C GLN A 93 21.71 3.29 3.15
N ARG A 94 21.25 2.29 2.38
CA ARG A 94 22.02 1.74 1.26
C ARG A 94 22.33 2.78 0.19
N HIS A 95 21.38 3.67 -0.07
CA HIS A 95 21.51 4.74 -1.06
C HIS A 95 22.04 6.05 -0.48
N GLN A 96 22.40 6.08 0.80
CA GLN A 96 22.98 7.23 1.49
C GLN A 96 22.16 8.52 1.30
N LEU A 97 20.83 8.38 1.38
CA LEU A 97 19.94 9.52 1.24
C LEU A 97 20.18 10.55 2.37
N PRO A 98 19.86 11.83 2.16
CA PRO A 98 20.05 12.86 3.16
C PRO A 98 19.44 12.47 4.51
N PRO A 99 20.13 12.73 5.63
CA PRO A 99 19.61 12.40 6.94
C PRO A 99 18.30 13.15 7.17
N PRO A 100 17.28 12.48 7.73
CA PRO A 100 16.02 13.16 8.03
C PRO A 100 16.26 14.27 9.07
N PRO A 101 15.43 15.32 9.07
CA PRO A 101 15.53 16.40 10.05
C PRO A 101 15.35 15.87 11.47
N SER A 102 15.93 16.60 12.44
CA SER A 102 15.70 16.29 13.85
C SER A 102 14.23 16.50 14.20
N MET A 103 13.58 15.46 14.69
CA MET A 103 12.17 15.48 15.07
C MET A 103 11.97 14.80 16.42
N ASP A 104 11.07 15.34 17.24
CA ASP A 104 10.80 14.85 18.59
C ASP A 104 10.05 13.50 18.61
N ARG A 105 9.30 13.21 17.55
CA ARG A 105 8.48 12.00 17.43
C ARG A 105 9.05 11.04 16.41
N ARG A 106 9.33 9.81 16.84
CA ARG A 106 9.83 8.72 15.98
C ARG A 106 8.92 8.41 14.79
N ALA A 107 7.60 8.55 14.93
CA ALA A 107 6.67 8.36 13.81
C ALA A 107 6.90 9.40 12.70
N ASN A 108 7.05 10.68 13.05
CA ASN A 108 7.31 11.74 12.07
C ASN A 108 8.65 11.52 11.36
N LEU A 109 9.64 11.02 12.10
CA LEU A 109 10.94 10.66 11.55
C LEU A 109 10.83 9.53 10.51
N TRP A 110 10.04 8.50 10.79
CA TRP A 110 9.77 7.44 9.82
C TRP A 110 9.05 7.95 8.59
N HIS A 111 8.08 8.86 8.74
CA HIS A 111 7.45 9.52 7.60
C HIS A 111 8.48 10.27 6.76
N ALA A 112 9.35 11.07 7.38
CA ALA A 112 10.40 11.80 6.65
C ALA A 112 11.37 10.87 5.89
N ILE A 113 11.75 9.73 6.48
CA ILE A 113 12.59 8.73 5.80
C ILE A 113 11.83 8.13 4.61
N MET A 114 10.58 7.70 4.81
CA MET A 114 9.78 7.12 3.75
C MET A 114 9.53 8.10 2.61
N ASP A 115 9.23 9.36 2.92
CA ASP A 115 8.97 10.40 1.92
C ASP A 115 10.25 10.66 1.09
N ALA A 116 11.43 10.75 1.72
CA ALA A 116 12.70 10.89 1.01
C ALA A 116 13.02 9.70 0.09
N VAL A 117 12.67 8.48 0.51
CA VAL A 117 12.82 7.28 -0.33
C VAL A 117 11.86 7.33 -1.52
N MET A 118 10.60 7.74 -1.31
CA MET A 118 9.61 7.85 -2.38
C MET A 118 10.01 8.92 -3.40
N ASP A 119 10.55 10.05 -2.96
CA ASP A 119 11.05 11.11 -3.83
C ASP A 119 12.22 10.62 -4.69
N ASP A 120 13.22 9.97 -4.08
CA ASP A 120 14.36 9.39 -4.81
C ASP A 120 13.89 8.33 -5.82
N LEU A 121 13.00 7.45 -5.41
CA LEU A 121 12.50 6.37 -6.26
C LEU A 121 11.69 6.92 -7.44
N SER A 122 10.81 7.89 -7.19
CA SER A 122 10.01 8.56 -8.23
C SER A 122 10.90 9.28 -9.24
N ALA A 123 11.95 9.95 -8.76
CA ALA A 123 12.92 10.62 -9.63
C ALA A 123 13.65 9.63 -10.57
N HIS A 124 14.02 8.45 -10.06
CA HIS A 124 14.65 7.40 -10.87
C HIS A 124 13.68 6.75 -11.86
N CYS A 125 12.44 6.53 -11.43
CA CYS A 125 11.39 5.97 -12.30
C CYS A 125 10.90 6.98 -13.35
N LYS A 126 11.17 8.28 -13.17
CA LYS A 126 10.53 9.39 -13.91
C LYS A 126 9.01 9.30 -13.90
N PHE A 127 8.47 8.78 -12.80
CA PHE A 127 7.06 8.50 -12.61
C PHE A 127 6.71 8.82 -11.15
N GLU A 128 5.58 9.51 -10.93
CA GLU A 128 5.13 9.88 -9.59
C GLU A 128 4.60 8.64 -8.87
N LEU A 129 5.43 8.02 -8.04
CA LEU A 129 5.01 6.90 -7.21
C LEU A 129 4.31 7.42 -5.95
N ARG A 130 3.29 6.69 -5.51
CA ARG A 130 2.57 7.01 -4.27
C ARG A 130 2.80 5.96 -3.21
N ARG A 131 2.72 6.40 -1.96
CA ARG A 131 2.76 5.52 -0.80
C ARG A 131 1.44 5.58 -0.06
N ILE A 132 0.82 4.43 0.17
CA ILE A 132 -0.40 4.31 0.97
C ILE A 132 -0.25 3.22 2.04
N PRO A 133 -1.05 3.26 3.13
CA PRO A 133 -1.18 2.12 4.02
C PRO A 133 -2.14 1.08 3.42
N PRO A 134 -1.68 -0.14 3.07
CA PRO A 134 -2.56 -1.19 2.60
C PRO A 134 -3.29 -1.84 3.78
N LEU A 135 -4.49 -2.37 3.52
CA LEU A 135 -5.13 -3.34 4.38
C LEU A 135 -4.38 -4.67 4.24
N SER A 136 -3.29 -4.83 4.99
CA SER A 136 -2.47 -6.05 4.99
C SER A 136 -1.93 -6.36 6.39
N ARG A 137 -1.86 -7.65 6.73
CA ARG A 137 -1.15 -8.12 7.93
C ARG A 137 0.36 -8.25 7.73
N ASN A 138 0.80 -8.28 6.47
CA ASN A 138 2.18 -8.57 6.10
C ASN A 138 3.00 -7.32 5.78
N TYR A 139 2.33 -6.20 5.51
CA TYR A 139 2.97 -4.96 5.10
C TYR A 139 2.29 -3.79 5.79
N ASN A 140 3.09 -2.86 6.31
CA ASN A 140 2.59 -1.60 6.88
C ASN A 140 2.45 -0.48 5.83
N SER A 141 3.01 -0.67 4.63
CA SER A 141 2.98 0.32 3.56
C SER A 141 2.99 -0.35 2.19
N MET A 142 2.70 0.45 1.16
CA MET A 142 2.62 0.01 -0.22
C MET A 142 3.18 1.10 -1.13
N ILE A 143 4.00 0.69 -2.12
CA ILE A 143 4.39 1.52 -3.26
C ILE A 143 3.37 1.26 -4.37
N VAL A 144 2.67 2.31 -4.78
CA VAL A 144 1.53 2.27 -5.70
C VAL A 144 1.96 2.73 -7.09
N LEU A 145 1.60 1.93 -8.10
CA LEU A 145 1.69 2.27 -9.52
C LEU A 145 0.36 2.84 -10.01
N TYR A 146 -0.75 2.15 -9.71
CA TYR A 146 -2.09 2.52 -10.19
C TYR A 146 -3.14 2.46 -9.09
N ASN A 147 -4.24 3.16 -9.32
CA ASN A 147 -5.49 2.93 -8.60
C ASN A 147 -6.59 2.49 -9.58
N SER A 148 -7.53 1.66 -9.11
CA SER A 148 -8.57 1.05 -9.95
C SER A 148 -9.50 2.06 -10.62
N HIS A 149 -9.63 3.27 -10.05
CA HIS A 149 -10.49 4.30 -10.61
C HIS A 149 -9.85 5.10 -11.74
N HIS A 150 -8.53 5.08 -11.82
CA HIS A 150 -7.78 5.88 -12.78
C HIS A 150 -6.90 5.04 -13.69
N ILE A 151 -6.91 3.70 -13.58
CA ILE A 151 -6.09 2.83 -14.43
C ILE A 151 -6.30 3.12 -15.91
N SER A 152 -7.53 3.31 -16.38
CA SER A 152 -7.82 3.61 -17.80
C SER A 152 -7.25 4.94 -18.32
N VAL A 153 -6.71 5.79 -17.44
CA VAL A 153 -6.12 7.10 -17.80
C VAL A 153 -4.71 7.32 -17.25
N GLN A 154 -4.24 6.47 -16.33
CA GLN A 154 -2.92 6.55 -15.67
C GLN A 154 -2.09 5.29 -15.88
N GLU A 155 -2.63 4.28 -16.58
CA GLU A 155 -1.88 3.08 -16.96
C GLU A 155 -0.72 3.47 -17.86
N LEU A 156 0.47 3.01 -17.47
CA LEU A 156 1.68 3.15 -18.27
C LEU A 156 1.59 2.17 -19.44
N GLU A 157 2.26 2.51 -20.54
CA GLU A 157 2.49 1.56 -21.63
C GLU A 157 3.30 0.36 -21.09
N ASP A 158 3.16 -0.82 -21.72
CA ASP A 158 3.75 -2.06 -21.21
C ASP A 158 5.26 -1.98 -20.98
N ASP A 159 5.99 -1.24 -21.83
CA ASP A 159 7.43 -1.03 -21.73
C ASP A 159 7.80 -0.04 -20.62
N GLU A 160 7.02 1.05 -20.47
CA GLU A 160 7.17 2.01 -19.37
C GLU A 160 6.90 1.35 -18.01
N GLU A 161 5.84 0.55 -17.90
CA GLU A 161 5.52 -0.22 -16.70
C GLU A 161 6.64 -1.19 -16.35
N ALA A 162 7.12 -1.96 -17.33
CA ALA A 162 8.21 -2.91 -17.13
C ALA A 162 9.49 -2.20 -16.65
N ASP A 163 9.78 -1.01 -17.19
CA ASP A 163 10.91 -0.19 -16.78
C ASP A 163 10.75 0.35 -15.35
N VAL A 164 9.57 0.84 -14.97
CA VAL A 164 9.27 1.28 -13.60
C VAL A 164 9.40 0.11 -12.62
N ILE A 165 8.79 -1.05 -12.92
CA ILE A 165 8.88 -2.25 -12.08
C ILE A 165 10.33 -2.70 -11.93
N ARG A 166 11.11 -2.69 -13.02
CA ARG A 166 12.54 -3.03 -13.00
C ARG A 166 13.30 -2.08 -12.05
N ILE A 167 13.11 -0.77 -12.20
CA ILE A 167 13.80 0.23 -11.37
C ILE A 167 13.42 0.05 -9.90
N ILE A 168 12.13 -0.11 -9.57
CA ILE A 168 11.70 -0.37 -8.19
C ILE A 168 12.37 -1.64 -7.67
N THR A 169 12.36 -2.72 -8.45
CA THR A 169 12.94 -4.00 -8.05
C THR A 169 14.45 -3.91 -7.77
N GLU A 170 15.21 -3.33 -8.70
CA GLU A 170 16.66 -3.18 -8.58
C GLU A 170 17.04 -2.23 -7.44
N ARG A 171 16.35 -1.09 -7.35
CA ARG A 171 16.67 -0.07 -6.36
C ARG A 171 16.16 -0.43 -4.99
N PHE A 172 15.00 -1.04 -4.83
CA PHE A 172 14.44 -1.39 -3.52
C PHE A 172 15.00 -2.72 -2.97
N GLY A 173 15.45 -3.61 -3.86
CA GLY A 173 16.19 -4.80 -3.52
C GLY A 173 15.31 -6.02 -3.23
N ASN A 174 15.87 -6.98 -2.48
CA ASN A 174 15.33 -8.34 -2.37
C ASN A 174 13.88 -8.44 -1.89
N THR A 175 13.38 -7.48 -1.09
CA THR A 175 11.99 -7.52 -0.61
C THR A 175 11.00 -7.33 -1.76
N VAL A 176 11.27 -6.38 -2.67
CA VAL A 176 10.42 -6.18 -3.85
C VAL A 176 10.73 -7.22 -4.93
N ALA A 177 11.99 -7.58 -5.13
CA ALA A 177 12.38 -8.56 -6.16
C ALA A 177 11.77 -9.96 -6.00
N ARG A 178 11.30 -10.32 -4.79
CA ARG A 178 10.71 -11.63 -4.50
C ARG A 178 9.18 -11.67 -4.61
N GLN A 179 8.55 -10.55 -4.97
CA GLN A 179 7.11 -10.45 -5.10
C GLN A 179 6.72 -9.89 -6.47
N ASN A 180 5.53 -10.26 -6.92
CA ASN A 180 4.87 -9.60 -8.04
C ASN A 180 4.02 -8.44 -7.51
N ALA A 181 3.87 -7.39 -8.32
CA ALA A 181 2.89 -6.36 -8.05
C ALA A 181 1.49 -6.99 -8.05
N ARG A 182 0.61 -6.49 -7.16
CA ARG A 182 -0.75 -7.01 -7.00
C ARG A 182 -1.69 -5.94 -6.45
N TRP A 183 -2.99 -6.24 -6.46
CA TRP A 183 -4.01 -5.36 -5.91
C TRP A 183 -4.09 -5.43 -4.38
N PHE A 184 -4.30 -4.29 -3.74
CA PHE A 184 -4.55 -4.14 -2.31
C PHE A 184 -5.73 -3.21 -2.06
N HIS A 185 -6.51 -3.51 -1.03
CA HIS A 185 -7.42 -2.55 -0.43
C HIS A 185 -6.61 -1.54 0.40
N PRO A 186 -7.02 -0.26 0.46
CA PRO A 186 -6.42 0.70 1.39
C PRO A 186 -6.91 0.44 2.82
N LEU A 187 -6.11 0.81 3.81
CA LEU A 187 -6.52 0.75 5.21
C LEU A 187 -7.55 1.83 5.57
N MET A 188 -7.51 2.98 4.87
CA MET A 188 -8.45 4.10 5.04
C MET A 188 -8.95 4.54 3.66
N GLU A 189 -10.24 4.83 3.54
CA GLU A 189 -10.80 5.42 2.32
C GLU A 189 -10.35 6.89 2.20
N GLU A 190 -9.86 7.27 1.03
CA GLU A 190 -9.46 8.65 0.67
C GLU A 190 -10.62 9.48 0.12
#